data_AF-A0A381DHC7-F1
#
_entry.id   AF-A0A381DHC7-F1
#
_cell.length_a   1.000
_cell.length_b   1.000
_cell.length_c   1.000
_cell.angle_alpha   90.00
_cell.angle_beta   90.00
_cell.angle_gamma   90.00
#
_symmetry.space_group_name_H-M   'P 1'
#
loop_
_entity.id
_entity.type
_entity.pdbx_description
1 polymer ?
#
loop_
_entity_poly.entity_id
_entity_poly.type
_entity_poly.pdbx_seq_one_letter_code
_entity_poly.pdbx_strand_id
1 'polypeptide(L)'
;MHGRIIPAGHLENQADKIINAKTMAQKKAAATWQSKAYNGRSDKLASNFGLPPYHFRCRTEVVPVWVEGVEIDGVKMKNTSPLSRDESLKHIDKMGVERVWKKSNTHIKDKHQIKPSEAIKALNSITKIAPNKEKPLYTNAVSQNGYFIVFDGEKLVSMYKPSRNLNEYFKGNSKTLEQEIIHLRF
;
A
#
# COMPACT_ATOMS: atom_id res chain seq x y z
N MET A 1 0.84 -8.70 -8.60
CA MET A 1 1.82 -7.70 -9.05
C MET A 1 2.00 -6.71 -7.91
N HIS A 2 3.07 -6.85 -7.12
CA HIS A 2 3.24 -6.07 -5.88
C HIS A 2 3.76 -4.67 -6.21
N GLY A 3 2.85 -3.71 -6.41
CA GLY A 3 3.21 -2.37 -6.85
C GLY A 3 2.42 -1.30 -6.13
N ARG A 4 3.13 -0.23 -5.74
CA ARG A 4 2.49 1.04 -5.41
C ARG A 4 2.25 1.79 -6.72
N ILE A 5 1.06 2.31 -6.90
CA ILE A 5 0.71 3.16 -8.04
C ILE A 5 1.35 4.52 -7.81
N ILE A 6 2.13 4.96 -8.80
CA ILE A 6 2.86 6.22 -8.76
C ILE A 6 2.19 7.19 -9.73
N PRO A 7 1.82 8.41 -9.30
CA PRO A 7 1.27 9.42 -10.22
C PRO A 7 2.27 9.78 -11.33
N ALA A 8 1.80 9.95 -12.57
CA ALA A 8 2.65 10.32 -13.71
C ALA A 8 3.49 11.57 -13.44
N GLY A 9 2.87 12.63 -12.91
CA GLY A 9 3.58 13.86 -12.53
C GLY A 9 4.68 13.66 -11.48
N HIS A 10 4.61 12.61 -10.65
CA HIS A 10 5.71 12.26 -9.74
C HIS A 10 6.93 11.76 -10.52
N LEU A 11 6.71 10.92 -11.53
CA LEU A 11 7.75 10.39 -12.39
C LEU A 11 8.33 11.47 -13.30
N GLU A 12 7.50 12.37 -13.84
CA GLU A 12 7.94 13.51 -14.65
C GLU A 12 8.90 14.40 -13.85
N ASN A 13 8.51 14.80 -12.64
CA ASN A 13 9.38 15.58 -11.75
C ASN A 13 10.70 14.87 -11.43
N GLN A 14 10.69 13.54 -11.31
CA GLN A 14 11.91 12.77 -11.09
C GLN A 14 12.78 12.73 -12.36
N ALA A 15 12.17 12.51 -13.53
CA ALA A 15 12.84 12.51 -14.82
C ALA A 15 13.50 13.86 -15.11
N ASP A 16 12.79 14.97 -14.86
CA ASP A 16 13.31 16.33 -15.04
C ASP A 16 14.55 16.57 -14.19
N LYS A 17 14.57 16.12 -12.94
CA LYS A 17 15.76 16.22 -12.07
C LYS A 17 16.93 15.40 -12.59
N ILE A 18 16.68 14.24 -13.20
CA ILE A 18 17.72 13.38 -13.78
C ILE A 18 18.30 14.03 -15.05
N ILE A 19 17.43 14.52 -15.93
CA ILE A 19 17.81 15.15 -17.21
C ILE A 19 18.59 16.44 -16.97
N ASN A 20 18.17 17.26 -16.00
CA ASN A 20 18.79 18.55 -15.70
C ASN A 20 19.96 18.46 -14.69
N ALA A 21 20.39 17.26 -14.30
CA ALA A 21 21.49 17.08 -13.36
C ALA A 21 22.82 17.54 -13.97
N LYS A 22 23.49 18.51 -13.32
CA LYS A 22 24.81 19.02 -13.73
C LYS A 22 25.97 18.20 -13.18
N THR A 23 25.72 17.34 -12.19
CA THR A 23 26.73 16.49 -11.57
C THR A 23 26.23 15.07 -11.34
N MET A 24 27.17 14.12 -11.23
CA MET A 24 26.85 12.73 -10.89
C MET A 24 26.16 12.62 -9.51
N ALA A 25 26.54 13.49 -8.56
CA ALA A 25 25.91 13.53 -7.25
C ALA A 25 24.41 13.92 -7.34
N GLN A 26 24.08 14.94 -8.15
CA GLN A 26 22.69 15.34 -8.39
C GLN A 26 21.89 14.22 -9.07
N LYS A 27 22.48 13.54 -10.05
CA LYS A 27 21.83 12.40 -10.72
C LYS A 27 21.52 11.25 -9.75
N LYS A 28 22.47 10.90 -8.88
CA LYS A 28 22.27 9.86 -7.84
C LYS A 28 21.27 10.27 -6.76
N ALA A 29 21.17 11.56 -6.45
CA ALA A 29 20.17 12.07 -5.52
C ALA A 29 18.75 12.01 -6.11
N ALA A 30 18.60 12.28 -7.42
CA ALA A 30 17.32 12.22 -8.13
C ALA A 30 16.80 10.78 -8.34
N ALA A 31 17.68 9.78 -8.39
CA ALA A 31 17.33 8.37 -8.47
C ALA A 31 18.19 7.55 -7.49
N THR A 32 17.84 7.60 -6.21
CA THR A 32 18.63 6.95 -5.16
C THR A 32 18.37 5.46 -5.10
N TRP A 33 19.45 4.67 -5.01
CA TRP A 33 19.36 3.24 -4.77
C TRP A 33 18.77 2.94 -3.39
N GLN A 34 17.69 2.18 -3.36
CA GLN A 34 17.11 1.67 -2.12
C GLN A 34 17.60 0.25 -1.90
N SER A 35 18.39 0.03 -0.84
CA SER A 35 18.87 -1.30 -0.44
C SER A 35 17.89 -2.08 0.44
N LYS A 36 16.75 -1.46 0.79
CA LYS A 36 15.72 -2.06 1.63
C LYS A 36 14.37 -1.97 0.92
N ALA A 37 13.51 -2.95 1.18
CA ALA A 37 12.13 -2.90 0.72
C ALA A 37 11.46 -1.58 1.17
N TYR A 38 10.70 -0.99 0.25
CA TYR A 38 9.89 0.18 0.55
C TYR A 38 8.51 -0.29 0.99
N ASN A 39 8.25 -0.27 2.31
CA ASN A 39 7.03 -0.82 2.89
C ASN A 39 5.84 0.16 2.89
N GLY A 40 5.95 1.29 2.18
CA GLY A 40 4.91 2.32 2.17
C GLY A 40 5.08 3.38 3.26
N ARG A 41 6.32 3.84 3.50
CA ARG A 41 6.79 4.76 4.57
C ARG A 41 5.96 6.01 4.84
N SER A 42 5.09 6.38 3.91
CA SER A 42 4.10 7.43 4.03
C SER A 42 3.12 7.31 2.86
N ASP A 43 1.94 7.92 2.98
CA ASP A 43 1.07 8.27 1.85
C ASP A 43 1.77 9.21 0.83
N LYS A 44 2.92 9.79 1.20
CA LYS A 44 3.83 10.55 0.35
C LYS A 44 4.97 9.67 -0.19
N LEU A 45 5.17 9.74 -1.50
CA LEU A 45 6.34 9.20 -2.16
C LEU A 45 7.53 10.15 -2.00
N ALA A 46 8.70 9.62 -1.66
CA ALA A 46 9.92 10.42 -1.68
C ALA A 46 10.17 10.92 -3.10
N SER A 47 10.63 12.15 -3.27
CA SER A 47 10.71 12.79 -4.61
C SER A 47 11.72 12.15 -5.58
N ASN A 48 12.46 11.15 -5.13
CA ASN A 48 13.45 10.35 -5.84
C ASN A 48 13.04 8.86 -5.93
N PHE A 49 11.74 8.58 -5.83
CA PHE A 49 11.16 7.24 -5.85
C PHE A 49 10.31 7.02 -7.11
N GLY A 50 10.54 5.92 -7.82
CA GLY A 50 9.71 5.49 -8.94
C GLY A 50 10.54 5.06 -10.13
N LEU A 51 11.32 5.97 -10.70
CA LEU A 51 12.29 5.64 -11.72
C LEU A 51 13.49 4.94 -11.05
N PRO A 52 13.88 3.75 -11.54
CA PRO A 52 15.03 3.04 -11.02
C PRO A 52 16.32 3.84 -11.26
N PRO A 53 17.32 3.78 -10.37
CA PRO A 53 18.67 4.20 -10.73
C PRO A 53 19.14 3.42 -11.96
N TYR A 54 19.76 4.11 -12.91
CA TYR A 54 20.43 3.45 -14.02
C TYR A 54 21.57 2.57 -13.48
N HIS A 55 21.40 1.26 -13.51
CA HIS A 55 22.49 0.31 -13.28
C HIS A 55 22.54 -0.67 -14.45
N PHE A 56 23.60 -0.55 -15.24
CA PHE A 56 23.91 -1.32 -16.44
C PHE A 56 23.41 -2.78 -16.36
N ARG A 57 22.22 -3.06 -16.94
CA ARG A 57 21.60 -4.37 -17.27
C ARG A 57 20.38 -4.85 -16.47
N CYS A 58 19.90 -4.17 -15.42
CA CYS A 58 18.56 -4.49 -14.89
C CYS A 58 17.50 -3.57 -15.47
N ARG A 59 16.45 -4.17 -16.02
CA ARG A 59 15.25 -3.47 -16.50
C ARG A 59 14.21 -3.54 -15.38
N THR A 60 14.15 -2.52 -14.55
CA THR A 60 12.91 -2.26 -13.80
C THR A 60 11.99 -1.49 -14.73
N GLU A 61 10.81 -2.04 -14.99
CA GLU A 61 9.83 -1.47 -15.91
C GLU A 61 8.75 -0.72 -15.13
N VAL A 62 8.42 0.48 -15.61
CA VAL A 62 7.24 1.22 -15.16
C VAL A 62 6.12 0.90 -16.14
N VAL A 63 5.05 0.26 -15.66
CA VAL A 63 3.90 -0.11 -16.47
C VAL A 63 2.77 0.91 -16.24
N PRO A 64 2.20 1.50 -17.30
CA PRO A 64 1.07 2.41 -17.15
C PRO A 64 -0.17 1.65 -16.66
N VAL A 65 -0.91 2.29 -15.75
CA VAL A 65 -2.19 1.79 -15.23
C VAL A 65 -3.21 2.92 -15.22
N TRP A 66 -4.48 2.61 -15.48
CA TRP A 66 -5.58 3.56 -15.43
C TRP A 66 -6.37 3.33 -14.14
N VAL A 67 -6.59 4.38 -13.37
CA VAL A 67 -7.34 4.30 -12.12
C VAL A 67 -8.74 4.80 -12.34
N GLU A 68 -9.70 3.90 -12.21
CA GLU A 68 -11.13 4.22 -12.25
C GLU A 68 -11.74 4.11 -10.87
N GLY A 69 -12.94 4.68 -10.71
CA GLY A 69 -13.68 4.62 -9.46
C GLY A 69 -15.09 4.11 -9.66
N VAL A 70 -15.49 3.14 -8.83
CA VAL A 70 -16.84 2.58 -8.80
C VAL A 70 -17.41 2.77 -7.40
N GLU A 71 -18.70 3.09 -7.32
CA GLU A 71 -19.39 3.24 -6.04
C GLU A 71 -19.95 1.88 -5.57
N ILE A 72 -19.68 1.52 -4.31
CA ILE A 72 -20.18 0.32 -3.66
C ILE A 72 -20.73 0.73 -2.29
N ASP A 73 -22.03 0.51 -2.07
CA ASP A 73 -22.74 0.91 -0.84
C ASP A 73 -22.45 2.36 -0.39
N GLY A 74 -22.42 3.32 -1.32
CA GLY A 74 -22.12 4.72 -1.03
C GLY A 74 -20.64 5.03 -0.77
N VAL A 75 -19.72 4.08 -1.01
CA VAL A 75 -18.28 4.27 -0.85
C VAL A 75 -17.58 4.12 -2.19
N LYS A 76 -16.72 5.09 -2.54
CA LYS A 76 -15.95 5.07 -3.77
C LYS A 76 -14.77 4.08 -3.65
N MET A 77 -14.89 2.94 -4.32
CA MET A 77 -13.78 2.04 -4.61
C MET A 77 -12.95 2.63 -5.76
N LYS A 78 -11.63 2.51 -5.68
CA LYS A 78 -10.67 2.85 -6.76
C LYS A 78 -9.78 1.66 -7.07
N ASN A 79 -9.57 1.35 -8.34
CA ASN A 79 -8.86 0.15 -8.81
C ASN A 79 -8.33 0.35 -10.24
N THR A 80 -7.40 -0.51 -10.64
CA THR A 80 -6.74 -0.46 -11.96
C THR A 80 -7.44 -1.27 -13.04
N SER A 81 -8.38 -2.13 -12.64
CA SER A 81 -9.10 -3.05 -13.53
C SER A 81 -10.37 -3.56 -12.85
N PRO A 82 -11.41 -3.97 -13.58
CA PRO A 82 -12.58 -4.63 -13.02
C PRO A 82 -12.23 -5.83 -12.12
N LEU A 83 -13.16 -6.20 -11.24
CA LEU A 83 -13.02 -7.40 -10.39
C LEU A 83 -13.00 -8.66 -11.26
N SER A 84 -12.06 -9.57 -10.99
CA SER A 84 -12.11 -10.91 -11.56
C SER A 84 -13.20 -11.74 -10.88
N ARG A 85 -13.53 -12.89 -11.49
CA ARG A 85 -14.57 -13.79 -10.95
C ARG A 85 -14.26 -14.29 -9.54
N ASP A 86 -12.99 -14.39 -9.15
CA ASP A 86 -12.53 -14.87 -7.85
C ASP A 86 -12.29 -13.76 -6.81
N GLU A 87 -12.55 -12.48 -7.15
CA GLU A 87 -12.31 -11.34 -6.27
C GLU A 87 -13.62 -10.82 -5.63
N SER A 88 -13.59 -10.65 -4.31
CA SER A 88 -14.63 -9.94 -3.54
C SER A 88 -14.39 -8.44 -3.49
N LEU A 89 -13.13 -8.01 -3.56
CA LEU A 89 -12.70 -6.62 -3.54
C LEU A 89 -11.34 -6.46 -4.22
N LYS A 90 -11.16 -5.35 -4.94
CA LYS A 90 -9.88 -4.86 -5.46
C LYS A 90 -9.87 -3.36 -5.25
N HIS A 91 -8.98 -2.86 -4.41
CA HIS A 91 -8.98 -1.46 -4.03
C HIS A 91 -7.59 -0.90 -3.74
N ILE A 92 -7.28 0.26 -4.28
CA ILE A 92 -6.09 1.06 -3.98
C ILE A 92 -6.24 1.69 -2.59
N ASP A 93 -5.43 1.22 -1.65
CA ASP A 93 -5.43 1.72 -0.27
C ASP A 93 -4.83 3.13 -0.13
N LYS A 94 -4.85 3.66 1.09
CA LYS A 94 -4.32 5.00 1.39
C LYS A 94 -2.84 5.17 1.05
N MET A 95 -2.06 4.10 1.03
CA MET A 95 -0.64 4.13 0.68
C MET A 95 -0.42 3.99 -0.83
N GLY A 96 -1.48 3.91 -1.62
CA GLY A 96 -1.42 3.77 -3.08
C GLY A 96 -1.13 2.34 -3.55
N VAL A 97 -1.32 1.33 -2.70
CA VAL A 97 -1.12 -0.08 -3.06
C VAL A 97 -2.47 -0.71 -3.37
N GLU A 98 -2.59 -1.38 -4.51
CA GLU A 98 -3.80 -2.13 -4.85
C GLU A 98 -3.89 -3.40 -3.98
N ARG A 99 -4.96 -3.50 -3.20
CA ARG A 99 -5.26 -4.62 -2.31
C ARG A 99 -6.36 -5.48 -2.88
N VAL A 100 -6.16 -6.79 -2.80
CA VAL A 100 -7.09 -7.79 -3.34
C VAL A 100 -7.62 -8.67 -2.22
N TRP A 101 -8.95 -8.77 -2.12
CA TRP A 101 -9.63 -9.75 -1.28
C TRP A 101 -10.26 -10.81 -2.19
N LYS A 102 -9.77 -12.05 -2.09
CA LYS A 102 -10.34 -13.19 -2.82
C LYS A 102 -11.60 -13.73 -2.15
N LYS A 103 -12.55 -14.22 -2.95
CA LYS A 103 -13.78 -14.91 -2.50
C LYS A 103 -13.48 -16.17 -1.68
N SER A 104 -12.35 -16.82 -1.92
CA SER A 104 -11.89 -17.98 -1.15
C SER A 104 -11.43 -17.64 0.28
N ASN A 105 -11.23 -16.35 0.59
CA ASN A 105 -10.86 -15.93 1.94
C ASN A 105 -12.11 -15.84 2.84
N THR A 106 -12.47 -16.99 3.41
CA THR A 106 -13.57 -17.17 4.37
C THR A 106 -13.28 -16.54 5.74
N HIS A 107 -12.02 -16.25 6.06
CA HIS A 107 -11.65 -15.62 7.34
C HIS A 107 -12.23 -14.22 7.47
N ILE A 108 -12.21 -13.44 6.38
CA ILE A 108 -12.81 -12.10 6.38
C ILE A 108 -14.33 -12.17 6.25
N LYS A 109 -14.81 -13.01 5.31
CA LYS A 109 -16.24 -13.07 4.97
C LYS A 109 -17.09 -13.75 6.04
N ASP A 110 -16.67 -14.92 6.50
CA ASP A 110 -17.53 -15.79 7.30
C ASP A 110 -17.21 -15.65 8.79
N LYS A 111 -15.91 -15.59 9.14
CA LYS A 111 -15.48 -15.45 10.54
C LYS A 111 -15.65 -14.02 11.06
N HIS A 112 -15.26 -13.02 10.28
CA HIS A 112 -15.32 -11.62 10.70
C HIS A 112 -16.49 -10.84 10.11
N GLN A 113 -17.21 -11.41 9.14
CA GLN A 113 -18.44 -10.84 8.55
C GLN A 113 -18.27 -9.40 8.03
N ILE A 114 -17.08 -9.09 7.52
CA ILE A 114 -16.76 -7.75 7.00
C ILE A 114 -17.41 -7.56 5.64
N LYS A 115 -18.09 -6.41 5.44
CA LYS A 115 -18.60 -6.03 4.12
C LYS A 115 -17.52 -5.36 3.27
N PRO A 116 -17.56 -5.48 1.93
CA PRO A 116 -16.62 -4.79 1.04
C PRO A 116 -16.54 -3.27 1.29
N SER A 117 -17.67 -2.62 1.54
CA SER A 117 -17.72 -1.18 1.85
C SER A 117 -17.03 -0.81 3.16
N GLU A 118 -17.09 -1.66 4.18
CA GLU A 118 -16.31 -1.48 5.43
C GLU A 118 -14.81 -1.66 5.19
N ALA A 119 -14.44 -2.66 4.39
CA ALA A 119 -13.05 -2.89 3.98
C ALA A 119 -12.48 -1.67 3.25
N ILE A 120 -13.22 -1.10 2.28
CA ILE A 120 -12.82 0.11 1.56
C ILE A 120 -12.62 1.28 2.52
N LYS A 121 -13.54 1.51 3.47
CA LYS A 121 -13.40 2.58 4.48
C LYS A 121 -12.15 2.41 5.35
N ALA A 122 -11.85 1.18 5.76
CA ALA A 122 -10.66 0.90 6.57
C ALA A 122 -9.36 1.08 5.77
N LEU A 123 -9.31 0.58 4.52
CA LEU A 123 -8.16 0.74 3.64
C LEU A 123 -7.85 2.21 3.32
N ASN A 124 -8.88 3.05 3.17
CA ASN A 124 -8.73 4.50 2.97
C ASN A 124 -8.33 5.27 4.24
N SER A 125 -8.45 4.65 5.41
CA SER A 125 -8.20 5.31 6.70
C SER A 125 -7.05 4.67 7.48
N ILE A 126 -6.13 3.99 6.81
CA ILE A 126 -4.93 3.44 7.44
C ILE A 126 -4.10 4.56 8.10
N THR A 127 -3.62 4.28 9.31
CA THR A 127 -2.84 5.22 10.14
C THR A 127 -1.48 4.68 10.52
N LYS A 128 -1.33 3.37 10.64
CA LYS A 128 -0.04 2.75 10.93
C LYS A 128 0.06 1.43 10.19
N ILE A 129 1.28 1.09 9.83
CA ILE A 129 1.63 -0.18 9.21
C ILE A 129 2.96 -0.66 9.79
N ALA A 130 3.14 -1.96 9.94
CA ALA A 130 4.38 -2.56 10.41
C ALA A 130 4.48 -4.01 9.95
N PRO A 131 5.70 -4.55 9.77
CA PRO A 131 5.88 -5.99 9.56
C PRO A 131 5.28 -6.78 10.72
N ASN A 132 4.68 -7.93 10.40
CA ASN A 132 4.19 -8.85 11.41
C ASN A 132 5.37 -9.46 12.19
N LYS A 133 5.18 -9.65 13.50
CA LYS A 133 6.24 -10.11 14.40
C LYS A 133 6.62 -11.57 14.18
N GLU A 134 5.63 -12.42 13.88
CA GLU A 134 5.78 -13.87 13.75
C GLU A 134 5.84 -14.34 12.29
N LYS A 135 5.20 -13.60 11.38
CA LYS A 135 5.12 -13.91 9.94
C LYS A 135 5.82 -12.83 9.12
N PRO A 136 7.13 -12.94 8.83
CA PRO A 136 7.90 -11.85 8.23
C PRO A 136 7.41 -11.36 6.86
N LEU A 137 6.70 -12.21 6.10
CA LEU A 137 6.11 -11.84 4.81
C LEU A 137 4.83 -11.00 4.96
N TYR A 138 4.24 -11.01 6.16
CA TYR A 138 2.96 -10.36 6.41
C TYR A 138 3.19 -8.97 6.96
N THR A 139 2.25 -8.09 6.64
CA THR A 139 2.25 -6.72 7.13
C THR A 139 0.94 -6.46 7.87
N ASN A 140 1.04 -5.92 9.07
CA ASN A 140 -0.11 -5.53 9.87
C ASN A 140 -0.35 -4.03 9.69
N ALA A 141 -1.60 -3.61 9.62
CA ALA A 141 -2.00 -2.22 9.60
C ALA A 141 -3.16 -1.95 10.56
N VAL A 142 -3.31 -0.69 10.94
CA VAL A 142 -4.47 -0.20 11.70
C VAL A 142 -5.10 1.00 11.02
N SER A 143 -6.42 1.05 11.11
CA SER A 143 -7.26 2.08 10.48
C SER A 143 -7.96 2.96 11.52
N GLN A 144 -8.33 4.18 11.14
CA GLN A 144 -9.00 5.13 12.04
C GLN A 144 -10.36 4.62 12.53
N ASN A 145 -11.05 3.84 11.69
CA ASN A 145 -12.34 3.22 12.04
C ASN A 145 -12.19 1.94 12.88
N GLY A 146 -11.00 1.67 13.44
CA GLY A 146 -10.80 0.70 14.50
C GLY A 146 -10.43 -0.71 14.04
N TYR A 147 -10.15 -0.92 12.76
CA TYR A 147 -9.78 -2.26 12.27
C TYR A 147 -8.27 -2.48 12.35
N PHE A 148 -7.93 -3.70 12.76
CA PHE A 148 -6.65 -4.34 12.52
C PHE A 148 -6.74 -5.10 11.19
N ILE A 149 -5.72 -4.94 10.34
CA ILE A 149 -5.69 -5.45 8.98
C ILE A 149 -4.39 -6.22 8.77
N VAL A 150 -4.46 -7.38 8.10
CA VAL A 150 -3.29 -8.20 7.77
C VAL A 150 -3.19 -8.37 6.26
N PHE A 151 -2.01 -8.09 5.74
CA PHE A 151 -1.66 -8.23 4.33
C PHE A 151 -0.59 -9.28 4.10
N ASP A 152 -0.64 -9.95 2.95
CA ASP A 152 0.43 -10.75 2.35
C ASP A 152 0.70 -10.19 0.94
N GLY A 153 1.69 -9.31 0.82
CA GLY A 153 1.85 -8.47 -0.38
C GLY A 153 0.57 -7.68 -0.67
N GLU A 154 0.00 -7.85 -1.86
CA GLU A 154 -1.28 -7.22 -2.26
C GLU A 154 -2.52 -7.88 -1.63
N LYS A 155 -2.40 -9.09 -1.07
CA LYS A 155 -3.56 -9.85 -0.62
C LYS A 155 -4.03 -9.37 0.75
N LEU A 156 -5.33 -9.11 0.87
CA LEU A 156 -5.99 -8.91 2.14
C LEU A 156 -6.25 -10.29 2.78
N VAL A 157 -5.49 -10.59 3.84
CA VAL A 157 -5.50 -11.90 4.53
C VAL A 157 -6.54 -11.91 5.65
N SER A 158 -6.60 -10.84 6.44
CA SER A 158 -7.57 -10.72 7.52
C SER A 158 -7.89 -9.26 7.80
N MET A 159 -9.07 -9.00 8.35
CA MET A 159 -9.51 -7.68 8.77
C MET A 159 -10.58 -7.82 9.85
N TYR A 160 -10.40 -7.18 10.99
CA TYR A 160 -11.36 -7.23 12.10
C TYR A 160 -11.13 -6.13 13.12
N LYS A 161 -12.14 -5.87 13.96
CA LYS A 161 -11.97 -5.06 15.18
C LYS A 161 -11.56 -6.00 16.32
N PRO A 162 -10.35 -5.86 16.90
CA PRO A 162 -9.94 -6.70 18.01
C PRO A 162 -10.82 -6.43 19.24
N SER A 163 -11.04 -7.46 20.07
CA SER A 163 -11.75 -7.32 21.36
C SER A 163 -10.92 -6.58 22.41
N ARG A 164 -9.59 -6.64 22.28
CA ARG A 164 -8.63 -5.88 23.11
C ARG A 164 -8.35 -4.52 22.48
N ASN A 165 -7.73 -3.63 23.25
CA ASN A 165 -7.30 -2.31 22.75
C ASN A 165 -6.50 -2.44 21.44
N LEU A 166 -6.92 -1.73 20.39
CA LEU A 166 -6.33 -1.85 19.06
C LEU A 166 -4.83 -1.54 19.02
N ASN A 167 -4.38 -0.52 19.76
CA ASN A 167 -2.97 -0.13 19.80
C ASN A 167 -2.13 -1.19 20.53
N GLU A 168 -2.63 -1.74 21.63
CA GLU A 168 -1.95 -2.83 22.34
C GLU A 168 -1.89 -4.09 21.48
N TYR A 169 -3.00 -4.42 20.82
CA TYR A 169 -3.08 -5.55 19.90
C TYR A 169 -2.07 -5.39 18.75
N PHE A 170 -1.99 -4.21 18.15
CA PHE A 170 -1.02 -3.92 17.11
C PHE A 170 0.42 -4.04 17.63
N LYS A 171 0.72 -3.49 18.82
CA LYS A 171 2.05 -3.59 19.45
C LYS A 171 2.46 -5.04 19.72
N GLY A 172 1.53 -5.88 20.18
CA GLY A 172 1.80 -7.29 20.47
C GLY A 172 2.11 -8.12 19.22
N ASN A 173 1.50 -7.78 18.09
CA ASN A 173 1.56 -8.59 16.86
C ASN A 173 2.52 -8.05 15.79
N SER A 174 3.12 -6.88 15.99
CA SER A 174 3.90 -6.18 14.95
C SER A 174 5.28 -5.77 15.44
N LYS A 175 6.24 -5.65 14.50
CA LYS A 175 7.57 -5.11 14.77
C LYS A 175 7.50 -3.59 14.87
N THR A 176 7.12 -3.07 16.04
CA THR A 176 6.83 -1.64 16.23
C THR A 176 8.01 -0.70 16.04
N LEU A 177 9.24 -1.20 16.14
CA LEU A 177 10.45 -0.43 15.81
C LEU A 177 10.58 -0.15 14.31
N GLU A 178 9.90 -0.94 13.49
CA GLU A 178 9.83 -0.82 12.03
C GLU A 178 8.46 -0.28 11.58
N GLN A 179 7.67 0.29 12.50
CA GLN A 179 6.36 0.83 12.15
C GLN A 179 6.48 2.15 11.38
N GLU A 180 5.51 2.39 10.53
CA GLU A 180 5.38 3.60 9.73
C GLU A 180 4.04 4.26 10.07
N ILE A 181 4.07 5.57 10.35
CA ILE A 181 2.88 6.37 10.66
C ILE A 181 2.41 7.04 9.37
N ILE A 182 1.14 6.83 9.02
CA ILE A 182 0.51 7.33 7.81
C ILE A 182 -0.37 8.54 8.18
N HIS A 183 0.12 9.74 7.88
CA HIS A 183 -0.58 10.98 8.19
C HIS A 183 -1.84 11.17 7.32
N LEU A 184 -2.79 11.98 7.81
CA LEU A 184 -3.91 12.48 7.00
C LEU A 184 -3.43 13.66 6.17
N ARG A 185 -3.94 13.78 4.94
CA ARG A 185 -3.92 15.07 4.24
C ARG A 185 -4.92 15.98 4.95
N PHE A 186 -4.45 17.12 5.45
CA PHE A 186 -5.29 18.29 5.67
C PHE A 186 -5.31 19.08 4.37
#